data_AF-A0A6M1YM46-F1
#
_entry.id   AF-A0A6M1YM46-F1
#
_cell.length_a   1.000
_cell.length_b   1.000
_cell.length_c   1.000
_cell.angle_alpha   90.00
_cell.angle_beta   90.00
_cell.angle_gamma   90.00
#
_symmetry.space_group_name_H-M   'P 1'
#
loop_
_entity.id
_entity.type
_entity.pdbx_description
1 polymer ?
#
loop_
_entity_poly.entity_id
_entity_poly.type
_entity_poly.pdbx_seq_one_letter_code
_entity_poly.pdbx_strand_id
1 'polypeptide(L)'
;AEIGSVNLDYETLKKIQIGDFVILDKINYDVKTNKGQVTLKLGDSELFLAKVKQNKLKIIDFVKYSEETNMEKKPNEKPIEPKEKPVAEKKSLSTEEIVEVEQQTEIQTSQIENMPITIIVEAARFKITLDKLMSMQPGNLLDLAVHPEKAVNLVVNGEQIAKGELVNLGDTLGVRILEMG
;
A
#
# COMPACT_ATOMS: atom_id res chain seq x y z
N ALA A 1 1.23 7.73 7.70
CA ALA A 1 0.68 6.93 8.81
C ALA A 1 -0.77 6.63 8.53
N GLU A 2 -1.06 5.41 8.11
CA GLU A 2 -2.33 5.05 7.47
C GLU A 2 -3.43 4.75 8.50
N ILE A 3 -4.55 5.46 8.39
CA ILE A 3 -5.75 5.29 9.23
C ILE A 3 -6.95 4.72 8.46
N GLY A 4 -6.87 4.62 7.14
CA GLY A 4 -7.92 4.05 6.31
C GLY A 4 -7.60 4.16 4.83
N SER A 5 -8.45 3.55 4.01
CA SER A 5 -8.35 3.63 2.55
C SER A 5 -9.71 3.43 1.88
N VAL A 6 -9.78 3.85 0.62
CA VAL A 6 -10.93 3.71 -0.27
C VAL A 6 -10.43 3.42 -1.68
N ASN A 7 -11.17 2.63 -2.44
CA ASN A 7 -10.93 2.44 -3.86
C ASN A 7 -11.98 3.20 -4.67
N LEU A 8 -11.54 4.12 -5.51
CA LEU A 8 -12.39 4.86 -6.43
C LEU A 8 -11.93 4.64 -7.86
N ASP A 9 -12.85 4.62 -8.81
CA ASP A 9 -12.46 4.70 -10.21
C ASP A 9 -11.90 6.09 -10.57
N TYR A 10 -11.16 6.15 -11.68
CA TYR A 10 -10.47 7.37 -12.12
C TYR A 10 -11.44 8.53 -12.40
N GLU A 11 -12.60 8.24 -13.01
CA GLU A 11 -13.60 9.26 -13.34
C GLU A 11 -14.24 9.89 -12.10
N THR A 12 -14.52 9.09 -11.08
CA THR A 12 -15.05 9.53 -9.79
C THR A 12 -14.01 10.38 -9.07
N LEU A 13 -12.75 9.91 -9.01
CA LEU A 13 -11.65 10.65 -8.39
C LEU A 13 -11.46 12.04 -9.03
N LYS A 14 -11.52 12.13 -10.36
CA LYS A 14 -11.35 13.39 -11.10
C LYS A 14 -12.45 14.42 -10.82
N LYS A 15 -13.63 13.97 -10.38
CA LYS A 15 -14.79 14.82 -10.10
C LYS A 15 -14.87 15.30 -8.65
N ILE A 16 -14.00 14.80 -7.76
CA ILE A 16 -13.99 15.21 -6.35
C ILE A 16 -13.66 16.70 -6.21
N GLN A 17 -14.43 17.38 -5.37
CA GLN A 17 -14.27 18.80 -5.05
C GLN A 17 -14.29 19.06 -3.53
N ILE A 18 -13.90 20.27 -3.15
CA ILE A 18 -14.00 20.73 -1.77
C ILE A 18 -15.46 20.69 -1.33
N GLY A 19 -15.70 20.10 -0.15
CA GLY A 19 -17.03 19.87 0.40
C GLY A 19 -17.61 18.48 0.15
N ASP A 20 -17.05 17.73 -0.82
CA ASP A 20 -17.49 16.35 -1.07
C ASP A 20 -17.13 15.42 0.08
N PHE A 21 -17.87 14.32 0.17
CA PHE A 21 -17.65 13.25 1.15
C PHE A 21 -17.21 11.98 0.45
N VAL A 22 -16.09 11.43 0.90
CA VAL A 22 -15.56 10.15 0.42
C VAL A 22 -15.73 9.12 1.53
N ILE A 23 -16.52 8.07 1.28
CA ILE A 23 -16.75 6.98 2.25
C ILE A 23 -15.54 6.05 2.25
N LEU A 24 -15.10 5.61 3.43
CA LEU A 24 -13.94 4.73 3.55
C LEU A 24 -14.33 3.25 3.52
N ASP A 25 -13.59 2.45 2.74
CA ASP A 25 -13.74 0.99 2.67
C ASP A 25 -13.06 0.30 3.86
N LYS A 26 -11.87 0.80 4.24
CA LYS A 26 -11.08 0.30 5.35
C LYS A 26 -10.86 1.41 6.36
N ILE A 27 -11.14 1.11 7.62
CA ILE A 27 -11.05 2.06 8.72
C ILE A 27 -10.27 1.43 9.87
N ASN A 28 -9.19 2.08 10.26
CA ASN A 28 -8.29 1.65 11.32
C ASN A 28 -8.31 2.63 12.52
N TYR A 29 -9.25 3.58 12.52
CA TYR A 29 -9.36 4.65 13.50
C TYR A 29 -10.83 4.92 13.88
N ASP A 30 -11.08 5.08 15.17
CA ASP A 30 -12.37 5.42 15.75
C ASP A 30 -12.35 6.88 16.25
N VAL A 31 -13.13 7.72 15.58
CA VAL A 31 -13.29 9.16 15.88
C VAL A 31 -14.00 9.39 17.21
N LYS A 32 -14.88 8.49 17.67
CA LYS A 32 -15.60 8.67 18.95
C LYS A 32 -14.65 8.51 20.13
N THR A 33 -13.69 7.59 20.02
CA THR A 33 -12.73 7.31 21.10
C THR A 33 -11.36 7.94 20.88
N ASN A 34 -11.12 8.57 19.73
CA ASN A 34 -9.84 9.10 19.27
C ASN A 34 -8.70 8.08 19.37
N LYS A 35 -9.00 6.84 18.97
CA LYS A 35 -8.08 5.69 19.04
C LYS A 35 -8.09 4.92 17.75
N GLY A 36 -6.95 4.35 17.40
CA GLY A 36 -6.83 3.48 16.23
C GLY A 36 -5.56 2.66 16.28
N GLN A 37 -5.49 1.64 15.44
CA GLN A 37 -4.26 0.90 15.20
C GLN A 37 -3.83 1.12 13.76
N VAL A 38 -2.72 1.82 13.57
CA VAL A 38 -2.25 2.32 12.28
C VAL A 38 -0.96 1.64 11.87
N THR A 39 -0.69 1.67 10.57
CA THR A 39 0.59 1.23 10.02
C THR A 39 1.45 2.45 9.68
N LEU A 40 2.70 2.43 10.15
CA LEU A 40 3.73 3.35 9.69
C LEU A 40 4.46 2.75 8.50
N LYS A 41 4.49 3.49 7.39
CA LYS A 41 5.14 3.07 6.14
C LYS A 41 6.29 3.99 5.78
N LEU A 42 7.27 3.45 5.07
CA LEU A 42 8.31 4.18 4.35
C LEU A 42 8.20 3.83 2.86
N GLY A 43 7.69 4.76 2.05
CA GLY A 43 7.20 4.42 0.71
C GLY A 43 6.07 3.40 0.84
N ASP A 44 6.19 2.29 0.10
CA ASP A 44 5.24 1.18 0.15
C ASP A 44 5.57 0.13 1.23
N SER A 45 6.73 0.26 1.89
CA SER A 45 7.17 -0.69 2.91
C SER A 45 6.55 -0.37 4.26
N GLU A 46 5.71 -1.27 4.74
CA GLU A 46 5.15 -1.25 6.10
C GLU A 46 6.22 -1.60 7.14
N LEU A 47 6.57 -0.67 8.02
CA LEU A 47 7.66 -0.88 8.98
C LEU A 47 7.16 -1.22 10.37
N PHE A 48 6.14 -0.51 10.86
CA PHE A 48 5.68 -0.62 12.23
C PHE A 48 4.16 -0.65 12.32
N LEU A 49 3.65 -1.45 13.24
CA LEU A 49 2.32 -1.30 13.78
C LEU A 49 2.37 -0.32 14.95
N ALA A 50 1.38 0.57 15.03
CA ALA A 50 1.29 1.55 16.09
C ALA A 50 -0.14 1.77 16.56
N LYS A 51 -0.31 2.23 17.81
CA LYS A 51 -1.59 2.68 18.35
C LYS A 51 -1.62 4.19 18.46
N VAL A 52 -2.69 4.79 17.94
CA VAL A 52 -3.00 6.20 18.16
C VAL A 52 -3.82 6.32 19.44
N LYS A 53 -3.41 7.22 20.35
CA LYS A 53 -4.16 7.58 21.54
C LYS A 53 -3.80 9.01 21.95
N GLN A 54 -4.82 9.87 22.09
CA GLN A 54 -4.64 11.26 22.55
C GLN A 54 -3.54 12.02 21.77
N ASN A 55 -3.64 11.98 20.44
CA ASN A 55 -2.72 12.67 19.54
C ASN A 55 -1.25 12.18 19.60
N LYS A 56 -1.00 11.04 20.24
CA LYS A 56 0.29 10.34 20.25
C LYS A 56 0.16 9.01 19.52
N LEU A 57 1.21 8.64 18.83
CA LEU A 57 1.35 7.36 18.14
C LEU A 57 2.41 6.55 18.88
N LYS A 58 1.99 5.41 19.46
CA LYS A 58 2.86 4.48 20.17
C LYS A 58 3.15 3.28 19.29
N ILE A 59 4.42 3.02 18.99
CA ILE A 59 4.83 1.79 18.29
C ILE A 59 4.51 0.59 19.16
N ILE A 60 3.83 -0.40 18.60
CA ILE A 60 3.47 -1.63 19.30
C ILE A 60 4.30 -2.82 18.84
N ASP A 61 4.62 -2.90 17.55
CA ASP A 61 5.37 -4.01 16.97
C ASP A 61 5.96 -3.62 15.61
N PHE A 62 6.85 -4.46 15.09
CA PHE A 62 7.31 -4.43 13.71
C PHE A 62 6.34 -5.20 12.83
N VAL A 63 6.16 -4.75 11.58
CA VAL A 63 5.48 -5.58 10.58
C VAL A 63 6.45 -6.69 10.17
N LYS A 64 6.09 -7.94 10.46
CA LYS A 64 6.90 -9.09 10.04
C LYS A 64 6.68 -9.34 8.57
N TYR A 65 7.72 -9.16 7.77
CA TYR A 65 7.77 -9.71 6.44
C TYR A 65 8.05 -11.21 6.55
N SER A 66 7.03 -12.03 6.34
CA SER A 66 7.28 -13.42 5.99
C SER A 66 7.80 -13.42 4.56
N GLU A 67 9.11 -13.48 4.40
CA GLU A 67 9.63 -13.99 3.14
C GLU A 67 9.19 -15.45 3.08
N GLU A 68 8.31 -15.79 2.13
CA GLU A 68 8.21 -17.17 1.65
C GLU A 68 9.53 -17.50 0.95
N THR A 69 10.57 -17.72 1.74
CA THR A 69 11.80 -18.34 1.27
C THR A 69 11.47 -19.81 1.03
N ASN A 70 11.07 -20.12 -0.20
CA ASN A 70 11.04 -21.49 -0.70
C ASN A 70 12.49 -22.00 -0.81
N MET A 71 13.07 -22.35 0.34
CA MET A 71 14.34 -23.06 0.45
C MET A 71 14.07 -24.33 1.27
N GLU A 72 13.66 -25.40 0.57
CA GLU A 72 13.86 -26.77 1.05
C GLU A 72 15.36 -26.96 1.33
N LYS A 73 15.78 -26.78 2.58
CA LYS A 73 17.07 -27.30 3.04
C LYS A 73 16.89 -28.80 3.32
N LYS A 74 17.16 -29.63 2.31
CA LYS A 74 17.44 -31.06 2.54
C LYS A 74 18.90 -31.23 2.96
N PRO A 75 19.21 -31.97 4.04
CA PRO A 75 20.57 -32.35 4.38
C PRO A 75 21.11 -33.35 3.35
N ASN A 76 22.30 -33.08 2.81
CA ASN A 76 22.93 -33.89 1.78
C ASN A 76 23.74 -35.04 2.43
N GLU A 77 23.28 -36.29 2.32
CA GLU A 77 24.06 -37.50 2.62
C GLU A 77 24.61 -38.13 1.33
N LYS A 78 25.91 -37.91 1.08
CA LYS A 78 26.98 -38.87 0.68
C LYS A 78 26.82 -39.82 -0.57
N PRO A 79 27.94 -40.37 -1.11
CA PRO A 79 28.38 -40.21 -2.52
C PRO A 79 28.24 -41.48 -3.41
N ILE A 80 28.92 -41.52 -4.59
CA ILE A 80 29.21 -42.65 -5.56
C ILE A 80 28.40 -42.47 -6.87
N GLU A 81 28.85 -42.58 -8.13
CA GLU A 81 30.09 -42.88 -8.88
C GLU A 81 29.93 -42.34 -10.34
N PRO A 82 30.98 -42.28 -11.17
CA PRO A 82 30.92 -41.79 -12.54
C PRO A 82 30.73 -42.92 -13.57
N LYS A 83 30.07 -42.64 -14.72
CA LYS A 83 30.54 -43.02 -16.08
C LYS A 83 29.54 -42.75 -17.22
N GLU A 84 30.15 -42.26 -18.31
CA GLU A 84 29.89 -42.56 -19.74
C GLU A 84 28.70 -41.90 -20.49
N LYS A 85 29.10 -41.11 -21.51
CA LYS A 85 28.40 -40.71 -22.76
C LYS A 85 28.17 -41.97 -23.65
N PRO A 86 27.37 -42.00 -24.77
CA PRO A 86 27.11 -40.88 -25.70
C PRO A 86 25.77 -40.84 -26.52
N VAL A 87 25.47 -39.64 -27.04
CA VAL A 87 25.08 -39.26 -28.43
C VAL A 87 23.92 -39.96 -29.21
N ALA A 88 23.01 -39.08 -29.63
CA ALA A 88 22.20 -39.01 -30.87
C ALA A 88 21.02 -39.96 -31.12
N GLU A 89 19.83 -39.39 -31.38
CA GLU A 89 19.30 -39.26 -32.75
C GLU A 89 18.02 -38.37 -32.85
N LYS A 90 18.13 -37.34 -33.71
CA LYS A 90 17.25 -36.89 -34.83
C LYS A 90 15.78 -36.43 -34.66
N LYS A 91 15.50 -35.48 -35.58
CA LYS A 91 14.23 -34.98 -36.19
C LYS A 91 13.48 -33.92 -35.36
N SER A 92 12.93 -32.85 -35.94
CA SER A 92 12.58 -32.49 -37.32
C SER A 92 12.39 -30.97 -37.43
N LEU A 93 12.67 -30.40 -38.60
CA LEU A 93 12.34 -29.03 -38.99
C LEU A 93 10.82 -28.77 -38.96
N SER A 94 10.42 -27.55 -38.63
CA SER A 94 9.31 -26.86 -39.29
C SER A 94 9.52 -25.35 -39.24
N THR A 95 9.54 -24.77 -40.43
CA THR A 95 9.71 -23.39 -40.87
C THR A 95 8.85 -22.38 -40.09
N GLU A 96 9.49 -21.28 -39.67
CA GLU A 96 8.84 -20.08 -39.14
C GLU A 96 8.13 -19.33 -40.27
N GLU A 97 6.80 -19.30 -40.25
CA GLU A 97 6.02 -18.24 -40.89
C GLU A 97 5.94 -17.07 -39.92
N ILE A 98 6.65 -16.00 -40.25
CA ILE A 98 6.56 -14.73 -39.53
C ILE A 98 5.28 -14.06 -40.02
N VAL A 99 4.22 -14.13 -39.21
CA VAL A 99 3.06 -13.25 -39.37
C VAL A 99 3.37 -11.97 -38.60
N GLU A 100 3.64 -10.89 -39.32
CA GLU A 100 3.65 -9.55 -38.74
C GLU A 100 2.23 -9.22 -38.26
N VAL A 101 2.01 -9.39 -36.95
CA VAL A 101 0.86 -8.81 -36.27
C VAL A 101 1.28 -7.42 -35.82
N GLU A 102 1.04 -6.42 -36.65
CA GLU A 102 1.00 -5.02 -36.20
C GLU A 102 -0.24 -4.83 -35.31
N GLN A 103 -0.12 -5.25 -34.05
CA GLN A 103 -1.09 -4.92 -33.01
C GLN A 103 -0.90 -3.46 -32.62
N GLN A 104 -1.61 -2.58 -33.31
CA GLN A 104 -1.88 -1.23 -32.82
C GLN A 104 -2.62 -1.37 -31.49
N THR A 105 -1.90 -1.11 -30.39
CA THR A 105 -2.46 -1.12 -29.04
C THR A 105 -3.21 0.20 -28.84
N GLU A 106 -4.41 0.31 -29.41
CA GLU A 106 -5.36 1.33 -28.98
C GLU A 106 -5.82 0.96 -27.57
N ILE A 107 -5.24 1.61 -26.56
CA ILE A 107 -5.74 1.50 -25.19
C ILE A 107 -7.16 2.08 -25.23
N GLN A 108 -8.17 1.22 -25.07
CA GLN A 108 -9.56 1.66 -25.01
C GLN A 108 -9.70 2.58 -23.80
N THR A 109 -9.99 3.87 -24.02
CA THR A 109 -10.05 4.90 -22.95
C THR A 109 -11.02 4.53 -21.83
N SER A 110 -12.09 3.81 -22.16
CA SER A 110 -13.06 3.25 -21.21
C SER A 110 -12.46 2.30 -20.18
N GLN A 111 -11.34 1.63 -20.47
CA GLN A 111 -10.64 0.77 -19.51
C GLN A 111 -9.88 1.58 -18.45
N ILE A 112 -9.36 2.77 -18.83
CA ILE A 112 -8.68 3.67 -17.90
C ILE A 112 -9.70 4.35 -16.98
N GLU A 113 -10.85 4.76 -17.52
CA GLU A 113 -11.92 5.41 -16.75
C GLU A 113 -12.43 4.55 -15.58
N ASN A 114 -12.53 3.23 -15.78
CA ASN A 114 -12.98 2.28 -14.77
C ASN A 114 -11.84 1.67 -13.92
N MET A 115 -10.61 2.15 -14.09
CA MET A 115 -9.47 1.61 -13.36
C MET A 115 -9.57 1.98 -11.88
N PRO A 116 -9.56 1.00 -10.95
CA PRO A 116 -9.61 1.30 -9.52
C PRO A 116 -8.30 1.93 -9.06
N ILE A 117 -8.42 3.02 -8.32
CA ILE A 117 -7.31 3.75 -7.69
C ILE A 117 -7.53 3.73 -6.18
N THR A 118 -6.53 3.22 -5.46
CA THR A 118 -6.54 3.23 -4.00
C THR A 118 -6.09 4.59 -3.49
N ILE A 119 -6.94 5.23 -2.70
CA ILE A 119 -6.64 6.45 -1.97
C ILE A 119 -6.40 6.05 -0.52
N ILE A 120 -5.24 6.44 0.00
CA ILE A 120 -4.83 6.20 1.38
C ILE A 120 -5.14 7.45 2.19
N VAL A 121 -5.78 7.28 3.35
CA VAL A 121 -6.00 8.34 4.32
C VAL A 121 -4.88 8.29 5.35
N GLU A 122 -4.03 9.33 5.34
CA GLU A 122 -2.94 9.48 6.29
C GLU A 122 -3.30 10.45 7.42
N ALA A 123 -3.08 10.01 8.67
CA ALA A 123 -3.17 10.90 9.83
C ALA A 123 -1.95 11.81 9.98
N ALA A 124 -0.78 11.35 9.55
CA ALA A 124 0.46 12.10 9.65
C ALA A 124 1.56 11.55 8.72
N ARG A 125 2.44 12.45 8.30
CA ARG A 125 3.73 12.14 7.66
C ARG A 125 4.85 12.66 8.54
N PHE A 126 5.82 11.79 8.86
CA PHE A 126 6.95 12.14 9.71
C PHE A 126 8.22 12.30 8.89
N LYS A 127 8.95 13.39 9.11
CA LYS A 127 10.31 13.56 8.60
C LYS A 127 11.29 13.28 9.74
N ILE A 128 11.96 12.14 9.68
CA ILE A 128 12.95 11.71 10.68
C ILE A 128 14.24 11.27 9.97
N THR A 129 15.37 11.26 10.69
CA THR A 129 16.64 10.76 10.15
C THR A 129 16.63 9.24 10.03
N LEU A 130 17.48 8.69 9.16
CA LEU A 130 17.65 7.25 9.04
C LEU A 130 18.09 6.62 10.36
N ASP A 131 19.05 7.22 11.08
CA ASP A 131 19.48 6.73 12.40
C ASP A 131 18.33 6.67 13.40
N LYS A 132 17.47 7.71 13.41
CA LYS A 132 16.29 7.72 14.29
C LYS A 132 15.35 6.58 13.92
N LEU A 133 15.06 6.40 12.63
CA LEU A 133 14.23 5.32 12.13
C LEU A 133 14.78 3.94 12.53
N MET A 134 16.06 3.70 12.34
CA MET A 134 16.72 2.43 12.70
C MET A 134 16.72 2.16 14.21
N SER A 135 16.72 3.22 15.03
CA SER A 135 16.62 3.11 16.49
C SER A 135 15.18 2.91 17.01
N MET A 136 14.16 2.97 16.15
CA MET A 136 12.76 2.86 16.58
C MET A 136 12.41 1.43 17.00
N GLN A 137 11.65 1.32 18.09
CA GLN A 137 11.30 0.08 18.77
C GLN A 137 9.88 0.19 19.36
N PRO A 138 9.21 -0.95 19.62
CA PRO A 138 8.01 -1.01 20.43
C PRO A 138 8.15 -0.21 21.73
N GLY A 139 7.15 0.61 22.02
CA GLY A 139 7.15 1.52 23.16
C GLY A 139 7.55 2.96 22.83
N ASN A 140 8.24 3.23 21.71
CA ASN A 140 8.51 4.60 21.29
C ASN A 140 7.22 5.35 20.96
N LEU A 141 7.25 6.66 21.22
CA LEU A 141 6.16 7.59 20.99
C LEU A 141 6.54 8.61 19.93
N LEU A 142 5.62 8.90 19.01
CA LEU A 142 5.66 10.01 18.07
C LEU A 142 4.46 10.93 18.33
N ASP A 143 4.66 12.24 18.22
CA ASP A 143 3.59 13.22 18.38
C ASP A 143 2.94 13.52 17.04
N LEU A 144 1.61 13.48 16.97
CA LEU A 144 0.86 13.90 15.79
C LEU A 144 0.75 15.43 15.81
N ALA A 145 1.11 16.10 14.72
CA ALA A 145 1.02 17.56 14.63
C ALA A 145 -0.43 18.06 14.67
N VAL A 146 -1.35 17.27 14.09
CA VAL A 146 -2.78 17.56 14.05
C VAL A 146 -3.55 16.31 14.46
N HIS A 147 -4.65 16.55 15.14
CA HIS A 147 -5.65 15.57 15.50
C HIS A 147 -6.28 14.93 14.25
N PRO A 148 -6.27 13.59 14.10
CA PRO A 148 -6.85 12.93 12.93
C PRO A 148 -8.33 13.24 12.71
N GLU A 149 -9.08 13.54 13.78
CA GLU A 149 -10.47 13.97 13.68
C GLU A 149 -10.65 15.36 13.04
N LYS A 150 -9.59 16.18 12.98
CA LYS A 150 -9.63 17.54 12.43
C LYS A 150 -9.00 17.65 11.05
N ALA A 151 -7.93 16.92 10.81
CA ALA A 151 -7.23 16.96 9.54
C ALA A 151 -6.55 15.63 9.22
N VAL A 152 -6.72 15.19 7.99
CA VAL A 152 -6.08 14.03 7.39
C VAL A 152 -5.67 14.38 5.96
N ASN A 153 -4.68 13.66 5.46
CA ASN A 153 -4.24 13.79 4.07
C ASN A 153 -4.81 12.63 3.26
N LEU A 154 -5.30 12.91 2.05
CA LEU A 154 -5.64 11.89 1.07
C LEU A 154 -4.47 11.76 0.11
N VAL A 155 -4.00 10.53 -0.08
CA VAL A 155 -2.74 10.24 -0.77
C VAL A 155 -2.96 9.16 -1.81
N VAL A 156 -2.44 9.38 -3.01
CA VAL A 156 -2.38 8.39 -4.11
C VAL A 156 -0.92 8.25 -4.52
N ASN A 157 -0.40 7.03 -4.58
CA ASN A 157 0.99 6.75 -4.94
C ASN A 157 2.03 7.58 -4.17
N GLY A 158 1.77 7.86 -2.89
CA GLY A 158 2.64 8.66 -2.02
C GLY A 158 2.50 10.19 -2.17
N GLU A 159 1.78 10.66 -3.18
CA GLU A 159 1.48 12.08 -3.42
C GLU A 159 0.18 12.49 -2.75
N GLN A 160 0.19 13.60 -2.03
CA GLN A 160 -1.01 14.14 -1.39
C GLN A 160 -1.86 14.85 -2.44
N ILE A 161 -3.08 14.36 -2.64
CA ILE A 161 -4.03 14.91 -3.63
C ILE A 161 -5.08 15.82 -3.00
N ALA A 162 -5.30 15.72 -1.69
CA ALA A 162 -6.25 16.55 -0.96
C ALA A 162 -5.98 16.50 0.56
N LYS A 163 -6.58 17.44 1.28
CA LYS A 163 -6.77 17.36 2.73
C LYS A 163 -8.25 17.31 3.07
N GLY A 164 -8.57 16.65 4.17
CA GLY A 164 -9.93 16.55 4.65
C GLY A 164 -10.01 16.36 6.15
N GLU A 165 -11.22 16.17 6.65
CA GLU A 165 -11.47 15.79 8.04
C GLU A 165 -12.33 14.53 8.10
N LEU A 166 -12.16 13.74 9.16
CA LEU A 166 -12.96 12.54 9.37
C LEU A 166 -14.37 12.90 9.84
N VAL A 167 -15.38 12.35 9.17
CA VAL A 167 -16.80 12.61 9.49
C VAL A 167 -17.54 11.28 9.60
N ASN A 168 -18.32 11.13 10.68
CA ASN A 168 -19.27 10.02 10.80
C ASN A 168 -20.52 10.32 9.95
N LEU A 169 -20.86 9.41 9.05
CA LEU A 169 -22.06 9.44 8.21
C LEU A 169 -22.99 8.30 8.64
N GLY A 170 -23.76 8.54 9.69
CA GLY A 170 -24.53 7.49 10.34
C GLY A 170 -23.60 6.44 10.97
N ASP A 171 -23.58 5.25 10.40
CA ASP A 171 -22.76 4.12 10.87
C ASP A 171 -21.43 3.96 10.11
N THR A 172 -21.19 4.77 9.06
CA THR A 172 -19.95 4.73 8.28
C THR A 172 -19.03 5.90 8.62
N LEU A 173 -17.74 5.73 8.36
CA LEU A 173 -16.76 6.82 8.44
C LEU A 173 -16.39 7.26 7.03
N GLY A 174 -16.37 8.57 6.81
CA GLY A 174 -15.91 9.18 5.59
C GLY A 174 -14.92 10.31 5.85
N VAL A 175 -14.40 10.87 4.76
CA VAL A 175 -13.57 12.08 4.77
C VAL A 175 -14.31 13.17 4.02
N ARG A 176 -14.52 14.31 4.67
CA ARG A 176 -14.98 15.54 3.98
C ARG A 176 -13.77 16.27 3.41
N ILE A 177 -13.80 16.59 2.12
CA ILE A 177 -12.70 17.30 1.46
C ILE A 177 -12.71 18.77 1.88
N LEU A 178 -11.55 19.26 2.35
CA LEU A 178 -11.35 20.63 2.81
C LEU A 178 -10.48 21.45 1.86
N GLU A 179 -9.52 20.81 1.21
CA GLU A 179 -8.55 21.45 0.34
C GLU A 179 -8.11 20.45 -0.74
N MET A 180 -7.94 20.92 -1.98
CA MET A 180 -7.32 20.13 -3.04
C MET A 180 -5.81 20.36 -3.05
N GLY A 181 -5.04 19.31 -3.36
CA GLY A 181 -3.58 19.35 -3.49
C GLY A 181 -3.09 20.02 -4.78
#